data_AF-A0A415U170-F1
#
_entry.id   AF-A0A415U170-F1
#
_cell.length_a   1.000
_cell.length_b   1.000
_cell.length_c   1.000
_cell.angle_alpha   90.00
_cell.angle_beta   90.00
_cell.angle_gamma   90.00
#
_symmetry.space_group_name_H-M   'P 1'
#
loop_
_entity.id
_entity.type
_entity.pdbx_description
1 polymer ?
#
loop_
_entity_poly.entity_id
_entity_poly.type
_entity_poly.pdbx_seq_one_letter_code
_entity_poly.pdbx_strand_id
1 'polypeptide(L)'
;MNNKFTYTFLGNQYVLEIYKTSYINNGNLAISAVISETQESFDILTVNVDDLPYGMACLDTNNLPGIYEALMEAGLIYETGFTMKSGFNTYPVALFNVDELPELEVQN
;
A
#
# COMPACT_ATOMS: atom_id res chain seq x y z
N MET A 1 -5.66 -16.14 -3.38
CA MET A 1 -5.61 -14.70 -3.08
C MET A 1 -4.44 -14.47 -2.14
N ASN A 2 -3.36 -13.87 -2.64
CA ASN A 2 -2.23 -13.48 -1.80
C ASN A 2 -2.39 -11.99 -1.49
N ASN A 3 -2.82 -11.65 -0.28
CA ASN A 3 -2.91 -10.27 0.21
C ASN A 3 -2.17 -10.11 1.55
N LYS A 4 -1.33 -11.09 1.91
CA LYS A 4 -0.59 -11.14 3.16
C LYS A 4 0.89 -10.96 2.91
N PHE A 5 1.57 -10.25 3.79
CA PHE A 5 3.01 -10.14 3.74
C PHE A 5 3.58 -9.85 5.13
N THR A 6 4.86 -10.19 5.31
CA THR A 6 5.59 -9.87 6.53
C THR A 6 6.27 -8.52 6.37
N TYR A 7 6.16 -7.67 7.38
CA TYR A 7 6.75 -6.33 7.39
C TYR A 7 7.42 -6.04 8.73
N THR A 8 8.64 -5.50 8.69
CA THR A 8 9.34 -5.06 9.90
C THR A 8 9.25 -3.56 10.02
N PHE A 9 8.61 -3.09 11.10
CA PHE A 9 8.42 -1.66 11.36
C PHE A 9 8.83 -1.33 12.80
N LEU A 10 9.70 -0.33 12.95
CA LEU A 10 10.24 0.11 14.25
C LEU A 10 10.81 -1.04 15.11
N GLY A 11 11.44 -2.02 14.47
CA GLY A 11 12.03 -3.19 15.14
C GLY A 11 11.07 -4.33 15.48
N ASN A 12 9.77 -4.19 15.19
CA ASN A 12 8.77 -5.24 15.38
C ASN A 12 8.41 -5.88 14.03
N GLN A 13 8.11 -7.18 14.04
CA GLN A 13 7.65 -7.90 12.86
C GLN A 13 6.12 -8.05 12.91
N TYR A 14 5.47 -7.68 11.82
CA TYR A 14 4.03 -7.79 11.63
C TYR A 14 3.73 -8.71 10.45
N VAL A 15 2.67 -9.51 10.56
CA VAL A 15 2.02 -10.11 9.39
C VAL A 15 0.85 -9.20 9.05
N LEU A 16 0.92 -8.53 7.91
CA LEU A 16 -0.08 -7.58 7.46
C LEU A 16 -0.95 -8.19 6.38
N GLU A 17 -2.24 -7.84 6.40
CA GLU A 17 -3.20 -8.08 5.32
C GLU A 17 -3.52 -6.76 4.64
N ILE A 18 -3.56 -6.74 3.31
CA ILE A 18 -3.90 -5.55 2.54
C ILE A 18 -5.24 -5.67 1.83
N TYR A 19 -5.90 -4.52 1.73
CA TYR A 19 -7.21 -4.33 1.12
C TYR A 19 -7.16 -3.11 0.22
N LYS A 20 -7.80 -3.19 -0.94
CA LYS A 20 -7.97 -2.03 -1.82
C LYS A 20 -9.16 -1.19 -1.38
N THR A 21 -9.02 0.10 -1.54
CA THR A 21 -10.06 1.12 -1.36
C THR A 21 -9.69 2.34 -2.22
N SER A 22 -10.33 3.48 -2.00
CA SER A 22 -10.06 4.69 -2.80
C SER A 22 -9.99 5.95 -1.94
N TYR A 23 -9.10 6.88 -2.30
CA TYR A 23 -9.10 8.22 -1.73
C TYR A 23 -10.37 8.97 -2.13
N ILE A 24 -11.05 9.56 -1.15
CA ILE A 24 -12.37 10.20 -1.32
C ILE A 24 -12.33 11.38 -2.30
N ASN A 25 -11.21 12.11 -2.36
CA ASN A 25 -11.11 13.36 -3.12
C ASN A 25 -11.00 13.17 -4.64
N ASN A 26 -10.40 12.08 -5.12
CA ASN A 26 -10.17 11.86 -6.55
C ASN A 26 -10.37 10.40 -7.01
N GLY A 27 -10.69 9.47 -6.11
CA GLY A 27 -10.89 8.06 -6.44
C GLY A 27 -9.62 7.29 -6.73
N ASN A 28 -8.43 7.87 -6.50
CA ASN A 28 -7.17 7.16 -6.63
C ASN A 28 -7.12 5.94 -5.72
N LEU A 29 -6.39 4.91 -6.17
CA LEU A 29 -6.17 3.69 -5.39
C LEU A 29 -5.54 4.02 -4.04
N ALA A 30 -6.17 3.53 -2.98
CA ALA A 30 -5.62 3.49 -1.64
C ALA A 30 -5.48 2.03 -1.19
N ILE A 31 -4.38 1.71 -0.51
CA ILE A 31 -4.14 0.37 0.04
C ILE A 31 -4.14 0.45 1.56
N SER A 32 -5.15 -0.12 2.19
CA SER A 32 -5.24 -0.22 3.64
C SER A 32 -4.57 -1.50 4.11
N ALA A 33 -3.75 -1.42 5.15
CA ALA A 33 -3.16 -2.57 5.82
C ALA A 33 -3.75 -2.74 7.22
N VAL A 34 -4.01 -3.99 7.60
CA VAL A 34 -4.40 -4.39 8.95
C VAL A 34 -3.45 -5.46 9.47
N ILE A 35 -3.32 -5.56 10.80
CA ILE A 35 -2.58 -6.65 11.43
C ILE A 35 -3.39 -7.93 11.27
N SER A 36 -2.83 -8.95 10.63
CA SER A 36 -3.55 -10.19 10.26
C SER A 36 -4.17 -10.89 11.48
N GLU A 37 -3.48 -10.90 12.62
CA GLU A 37 -3.94 -11.56 13.84
C GLU A 37 -5.12 -10.86 14.51
N THR A 38 -5.06 -9.54 14.64
CA THR A 38 -6.03 -8.75 15.41
C THR A 38 -7.08 -8.07 14.54
N GLN A 39 -6.84 -7.98 13.23
CA GLN A 39 -7.61 -7.20 12.26
C GLN A 39 -7.66 -5.70 12.61
N GLU A 40 -6.79 -5.23 13.50
CA GLU A 40 -6.65 -3.81 13.81
C GLU A 40 -5.97 -3.08 12.66
N SER A 41 -6.42 -1.84 12.40
CA SER A 41 -5.81 -0.96 11.40
C SER A 41 -4.33 -0.77 11.70
N PHE A 42 -3.48 -1.04 10.70
CA PHE A 42 -2.06 -0.74 10.77
C PHE A 42 -1.80 0.66 10.19
N ASP A 43 -2.01 0.84 8.89
CA ASP A 43 -1.86 2.12 8.20
C ASP A 43 -2.46 2.08 6.78
N ILE A 44 -2.47 3.23 6.09
CA ILE A 44 -2.63 3.31 4.63
C ILE A 44 -1.24 3.30 3.99
N LEU A 45 -0.94 2.30 3.16
CA LEU A 45 0.39 2.10 2.59
C LEU A 45 0.73 3.08 1.48
N THR A 46 -0.27 3.78 0.95
CA THR A 46 -0.15 4.69 -0.18
C THR A 46 -0.24 6.15 0.28
N VAL A 47 0.20 7.07 -0.58
CA VAL A 47 -0.01 8.51 -0.44
C VAL A 47 -0.67 9.07 -1.71
N ASN A 48 -1.63 9.98 -1.54
CA ASN A 48 -2.34 10.59 -2.66
C ASN A 48 -1.60 11.84 -3.17
N VAL A 49 -0.74 11.68 -4.18
CA VAL A 49 0.11 12.76 -4.70
C VAL A 49 -0.46 13.39 -5.98
N ASP A 50 -0.84 12.56 -6.95
CA ASP A 50 -1.35 12.99 -8.26
C ASP A 50 -2.30 11.90 -8.78
N ASP A 51 -3.10 12.21 -9.79
CA ASP A 51 -3.97 11.24 -10.44
C ASP A 51 -3.12 10.20 -11.20
N LEU A 52 -3.29 8.93 -10.82
CA LEU A 52 -2.49 7.83 -11.37
C LEU A 52 -3.36 6.85 -12.17
N PRO A 53 -2.79 6.17 -13.17
CA PRO A 53 -3.49 5.11 -13.89
C PRO A 53 -4.00 4.01 -12.95
N TYR A 54 -5.04 3.30 -13.40
CA TYR A 54 -5.60 2.17 -12.65
C TYR A 54 -4.52 1.19 -12.18
N GLY A 55 -4.62 0.79 -10.91
CA GLY A 55 -3.66 -0.13 -10.27
C GLY A 55 -2.36 0.52 -9.83
N MET A 56 -2.06 1.76 -10.22
CA MET A 56 -0.85 2.47 -9.80
C MET A 56 -1.11 3.34 -8.58
N ALA A 57 -0.17 3.35 -7.64
CA ALA A 57 -0.19 4.24 -6.49
C ALA A 57 1.22 4.61 -6.02
N CYS A 58 1.36 5.77 -5.38
CA CYS A 58 2.59 6.15 -4.68
C CYS A 58 2.63 5.44 -3.32
N LEU A 59 3.71 4.71 -3.03
CA LEU A 59 3.91 4.07 -1.72
C LEU A 59 4.50 5.06 -0.72
N ASP A 60 3.98 5.08 0.51
CA ASP A 60 4.45 5.97 1.58
C ASP A 60 5.75 5.47 2.22
N THR A 61 6.82 5.38 1.45
CA THR A 61 8.15 4.99 1.93
C THR A 61 8.76 5.99 2.90
N ASN A 62 8.17 7.19 3.05
CA ASN A 62 8.62 8.18 4.01
C ASN A 62 8.20 7.80 5.44
N ASN A 63 6.94 7.42 5.64
CA ASN A 63 6.43 7.01 6.95
C ASN A 63 6.58 5.51 7.18
N LEU A 64 6.66 4.71 6.11
CA LEU A 64 6.75 3.25 6.13
C LEU A 64 8.03 2.79 5.40
N PRO A 65 9.22 3.00 6.00
CA PRO A 65 10.48 2.61 5.36
C PRO A 65 10.55 1.09 5.15
N GLY A 66 10.95 0.66 3.96
CA GLY A 66 11.03 -0.76 3.60
C GLY A 66 9.72 -1.37 3.08
N ILE A 67 8.62 -0.61 3.05
CA ILE A 67 7.32 -1.13 2.61
C ILE A 67 7.33 -1.55 1.13
N TYR A 68 8.10 -0.84 0.31
CA TYR A 68 8.22 -1.10 -1.12
C TYR A 68 8.84 -2.47 -1.36
N GLU A 69 9.98 -2.73 -0.73
CA GLU A 69 10.70 -3.99 -0.80
C GLU A 69 9.87 -5.14 -0.26
N ALA A 70 9.20 -4.96 0.88
CA ALA A 70 8.37 -6.00 1.49
C ALA A 70 7.18 -6.42 0.60
N LEU A 71 6.51 -5.45 -0.04
CA LEU A 71 5.41 -5.73 -0.97
C LEU A 71 5.92 -6.40 -2.26
N MET A 72 7.08 -5.97 -2.75
CA MET A 72 7.69 -6.55 -3.96
C MET A 72 8.15 -8.00 -3.72
N GLU A 73 8.82 -8.28 -2.59
CA GLU A 73 9.23 -9.63 -2.19
C GLU A 73 8.02 -10.57 -2.01
N ALA A 74 6.90 -10.04 -1.54
CA ALA A 74 5.65 -10.78 -1.42
C ALA A 74 4.90 -10.99 -2.76
N GLY A 75 5.36 -10.37 -3.86
CA GLY A 75 4.70 -10.42 -5.17
C GLY A 75 3.36 -9.67 -5.22
N LEU A 76 3.16 -8.68 -4.34
CA LEU A 76 1.93 -7.87 -4.27
C LEU A 76 1.97 -6.66 -5.21
N ILE A 77 3.18 -6.25 -5.61
CA ILE A 77 3.41 -5.15 -6.54
C ILE A 77 4.44 -5.52 -7.61
N TYR A 78 4.41 -4.77 -8.71
CA TYR A 78 5.49 -4.69 -9.67
C TYR A 78 6.17 -3.32 -9.61
N GLU A 79 7.49 -3.33 -9.74
CA GLU A 79 8.27 -2.12 -9.89
C GLU A 79 7.97 -1.43 -11.23
N THR A 80 7.84 -0.10 -11.18
CA THR A 80 7.58 0.72 -12.37
C THR A 80 8.79 1.57 -12.79
N GLY A 81 9.76 1.76 -11.89
CA GLY A 81 10.87 2.70 -12.06
C GLY A 81 10.50 4.18 -11.99
N PHE A 82 9.22 4.52 -11.81
CA PHE A 82 8.75 5.90 -11.67
C PHE A 82 8.72 6.36 -10.22
N THR A 83 8.90 7.66 -10.02
CA THR A 83 8.74 8.31 -8.72
C THR A 83 7.92 9.59 -8.86
N MET A 84 7.24 9.97 -7.78
CA MET A 84 6.48 11.21 -7.68
C MET A 84 6.98 12.04 -6.51
N LYS A 85 7.07 13.36 -6.69
CA LYS A 85 7.52 14.29 -5.65
C LYS A 85 6.32 15.01 -5.03
N SER A 86 6.26 15.05 -3.70
CA SER A 86 5.34 15.90 -2.95
C SER A 86 6.09 16.60 -1.82
N GLY A 87 6.15 17.94 -1.89
CA GLY A 87 6.96 18.75 -0.98
C GLY A 87 8.45 18.35 -1.03
N PHE A 88 8.98 17.89 0.10
CA PHE A 88 10.37 17.44 0.25
C PHE A 88 10.55 15.92 0.07
N ASN A 89 9.47 15.18 -0.11
CA ASN A 89 9.49 13.72 -0.19
C ASN A 89 9.34 13.27 -1.65
N THR A 90 9.97 12.14 -1.96
CA THR A 90 9.85 11.44 -3.26
C THR A 90 9.39 10.03 -2.98
N TYR A 91 8.29 9.63 -3.62
CA TYR A 91 7.61 8.37 -3.38
C TYR A 91 7.72 7.49 -4.62
N PRO A 92 8.09 6.20 -4.49
CA PRO A 92 8.07 5.29 -5.63
C PRO A 92 6.63 4.99 -6.04
N VAL A 93 6.41 4.92 -7.35
CA VAL A 93 5.15 4.46 -7.93
C VAL A 93 5.23 2.95 -8.14
N ALA A 94 4.23 2.23 -7.65
CA ALA A 94 4.11 0.79 -7.80
C ALA A 94 2.84 0.43 -8.56
N LEU A 95 2.88 -0.66 -9.32
CA LEU A 95 1.69 -1.28 -9.91
C LEU A 95 1.23 -2.42 -9.00
N PHE A 96 0.05 -2.31 -8.42
CA PHE A 96 -0.54 -3.35 -7.58
C PHE A 96 -1.28 -4.40 -8.40
N ASN A 97 -1.27 -5.64 -7.91
CA ASN A 97 -2.13 -6.72 -8.39
C ASN A 97 -3.59 -6.54 -7.93
N VAL A 98 -4.19 -5.39 -8.26
CA VAL A 98 -5.49 -4.94 -7.71
C VAL A 98 -6.64 -5.91 -7.96
N ASP A 99 -6.63 -6.67 -9.05
CA ASP A 99 -7.67 -7.66 -9.35
C ASP A 99 -7.66 -8.84 -8.36
N GLU A 100 -6.52 -9.08 -7.71
CA GLU A 100 -6.35 -10.11 -6.70
C GLU A 100 -6.51 -9.58 -5.27
N LEU A 101 -6.73 -8.27 -5.09
CA LEU A 101 -6.90 -7.69 -3.77
C LEU A 101 -8.39 -7.62 -3.37
N PRO A 102 -8.74 -8.02 -2.14
CA PRO A 102 -10.09 -7.82 -1.61
C PRO A 102 -10.36 -6.32 -1.40
N GLU A 103 -11.62 -5.92 -1.61
CA GLU A 103 -12.09 -4.59 -1.18
C GLU A 103 -12.09 -4.51 0.34
N LEU A 104 -11.80 -3.33 0.89
CA LEU A 104 -11.96 -3.09 2.31
C LEU A 104 -13.46 -3.13 2.66
N GLU A 105 -13.89 -4.15 3.40
CA GLU A 105 -15.27 -4.23 3.89
C GLU A 105 -15.48 -3.17 4.97
N VAL A 106 -16.28 -2.15 4.67
CA VAL A 106 -16.76 -1.20 5.68
C VAL A 106 -17.80 -1.94 6.51
N GLN A 107 -17.46 -2.27 7.75
CA GLN A 107 -18.45 -2.77 8.71
C GLN A 107 -19.47 -1.66 8.98
N ASN A 108 -20.70 -1.86 8.49
CA ASN A 108 -21.85 -1.01 8.78
C ASN A 108 -22.35 -1.21 10.21
#